data_AF-A0A919MPM3-F1
#
_entry.id   AF-A0A919MPM3-F1
#
_cell.length_a   1.000
_cell.length_b   1.000
_cell.length_c   1.000
_cell.angle_alpha   90.00
_cell.angle_beta   90.00
_cell.angle_gamma   90.00
#
_symmetry.space_group_name_H-M   'P 1'
#
loop_
_entity.id
_entity.type
_entity.pdbx_description
1 polymer ?
#
loop_
_entity_poly.entity_id
_entity_poly.type
_entity_poly.pdbx_seq_one_letter_code
_entity_poly.pdbx_strand_id
1 'polypeptide(L)'
;MTDGYSEQQIIDAATAFGRGEVAYDETAAVQLPPVPEAEPMVALGLRVPPVLAQRIREAAAQEGVPYSHLVRQWIEVALTERMAGDQAVSLSVLRRAIAHAAQSGHAA
;
A
#
# COMPACT_ATOMS: atom_id res chain seq x y z
N MET A 1 -5.72 -9.45 -34.09
CA MET A 1 -5.93 -10.91 -34.11
C MET A 1 -4.77 -11.52 -33.37
N THR A 2 -4.99 -12.01 -32.15
CA THR A 2 -4.02 -12.89 -31.50
C THR A 2 -4.24 -14.25 -32.13
N ASP A 3 -3.44 -14.62 -33.13
CA ASP A 3 -3.44 -15.99 -33.62
C ASP A 3 -2.96 -16.86 -32.47
N GLY A 4 -3.89 -17.56 -31.84
CA GLY A 4 -3.58 -18.48 -30.75
C GLY A 4 -2.78 -19.68 -31.28
N TYR A 5 -1.89 -20.19 -30.44
CA TYR A 5 -1.21 -21.46 -30.73
C TYR A 5 -2.22 -22.61 -30.81
N SER A 6 -2.01 -23.54 -31.73
CA SER A 6 -2.79 -24.76 -31.80
C SER A 6 -2.53 -25.65 -30.58
N GLU A 7 -3.49 -26.51 -30.25
CA GLU A 7 -3.34 -27.47 -29.14
C GLU A 7 -2.09 -28.35 -29.31
N GLN A 8 -1.79 -28.77 -30.53
CA GLN A 8 -0.60 -29.56 -30.82
C GLN A 8 0.69 -28.76 -30.57
N GLN A 9 0.74 -27.48 -30.97
CA GLN A 9 1.89 -26.62 -30.70
C GLN A 9 2.15 -26.43 -29.20
N ILE A 10 1.08 -26.37 -28.40
CA ILE A 10 1.19 -26.26 -26.94
C ILE A 10 1.74 -27.57 -26.34
N ILE A 11 1.26 -28.73 -26.80
CA ILE A 11 1.74 -30.05 -26.35
C ILE A 11 3.22 -30.25 -26.69
N ASP A 12 3.62 -29.89 -27.92
CA ASP A 12 5.00 -30.02 -28.39
C ASP A 12 5.94 -29.11 -27.58
N ALA A 13 5.53 -27.85 -27.34
CA ALA A 13 6.28 -26.91 -26.51
C ALA A 13 6.42 -27.39 -25.05
N ALA A 14 5.35 -27.91 -24.44
CA ALA A 14 5.38 -28.45 -23.09
C ALA A 14 6.31 -29.68 -22.98
N THR A 15 6.32 -30.52 -24.01
CA THR A 15 7.20 -31.70 -24.08
C THR A 15 8.67 -31.29 -24.21
N ALA A 16 8.98 -30.34 -25.08
CA ALA A 16 10.33 -29.79 -25.23
C ALA A 16 10.83 -29.13 -23.93
N PHE A 17 9.96 -28.36 -23.25
CA PHE A 17 10.24 -27.79 -21.94
C PHE A 17 10.57 -28.86 -20.89
N GLY A 18 9.76 -29.92 -20.81
CA GLY A 18 9.98 -31.03 -19.88
C GLY A 18 11.28 -31.81 -20.13
N ARG A 19 11.81 -31.77 -21.36
CA ARG A 19 13.10 -32.38 -21.74
C ARG A 19 14.30 -31.44 -21.60
N GLY A 20 14.07 -30.17 -21.25
CA GLY A 20 15.11 -29.15 -21.22
C GLY A 20 15.59 -28.72 -22.60
N GLU A 21 14.82 -29.00 -23.66
CA GLU A 21 15.11 -28.64 -25.06
C GLU A 21 14.59 -27.23 -25.38
N VAL A 22 14.80 -26.29 -24.47
CA VAL A 22 14.35 -24.89 -24.59
C VAL A 22 15.54 -23.96 -24.43
N ALA A 23 15.73 -23.08 -25.40
CA ALA A 23 16.72 -22.02 -25.36
C ALA A 23 16.02 -20.67 -25.12
N TYR A 24 16.59 -19.85 -24.25
CA TYR A 24 16.12 -18.48 -24.07
C TYR A 24 16.62 -17.64 -25.24
N ASP A 25 15.69 -16.98 -25.94
CA ASP A 25 16.02 -16.06 -27.03
C ASP A 25 15.98 -14.62 -26.51
N GLU A 26 17.15 -14.05 -26.25
CA GLU A 26 17.29 -12.65 -25.84
C GLU A 26 17.01 -11.67 -26.99
N THR A 27 16.95 -12.15 -28.24
CA THR A 27 16.70 -11.34 -29.44
C THR A 27 15.23 -11.31 -29.85
N ALA A 28 14.39 -12.14 -29.22
CA ALA A 28 12.96 -12.18 -29.48
C ALA A 28 12.31 -10.83 -29.14
N ALA A 29 11.65 -10.22 -30.12
CA ALA A 29 10.88 -9.01 -29.90
C ALA A 29 9.61 -9.36 -29.10
N VAL A 30 9.60 -8.97 -27.82
CA VAL A 30 8.45 -9.17 -26.92
C VAL A 30 7.61 -7.89 -26.84
N GLN A 31 6.32 -8.00 -27.10
CA GLN A 31 5.38 -6.92 -26.83
C GLN A 31 5.04 -6.93 -25.33
N LEU A 32 5.65 -6.01 -24.59
CA LEU A 32 5.31 -5.82 -23.18
C LEU A 32 3.95 -5.11 -23.05
N PRO A 33 3.20 -5.37 -21.97
CA PRO A 33 2.06 -4.54 -21.60
C PRO A 33 2.48 -3.07 -21.52
N PRO A 34 1.57 -2.12 -21.81
CA PRO A 34 1.86 -0.71 -21.64
C PRO A 34 2.27 -0.42 -20.19
N VAL A 35 3.27 0.44 -20.01
CA VAL A 35 3.65 0.92 -18.68
C VAL A 35 2.48 1.73 -18.12
N PRO A 36 2.01 1.44 -16.90
CA PRO A 36 0.97 2.24 -16.28
C PRO A 36 1.38 3.72 -16.18
N GLU A 37 0.48 4.63 -16.58
CA GLU A 37 0.73 6.08 -16.48
C GLU A 37 0.74 6.59 -15.03
N ALA A 38 0.12 5.83 -14.12
CA ALA A 38 0.03 6.12 -12.70
C ALA A 38 0.56 4.95 -11.87
N GLU A 39 0.95 5.25 -10.63
CA GLU A 39 1.34 4.24 -9.66
C GLU A 39 0.21 3.19 -9.50
N PRO A 40 0.51 1.89 -9.70
CA PRO A 40 -0.49 0.85 -9.49
C PRO A 40 -1.00 0.85 -8.05
N MET A 41 -2.31 1.02 -7.87
CA MET A 41 -2.95 1.00 -6.56
C MET A 41 -3.66 -0.33 -6.32
N VAL A 42 -3.59 -0.83 -5.07
CA VAL A 42 -4.32 -2.04 -4.64
C VAL A 42 -5.52 -1.62 -3.79
N ALA A 43 -6.67 -2.26 -4.01
CA ALA A 43 -7.86 -2.02 -3.20
C ALA A 43 -7.64 -2.44 -1.74
N LEU A 44 -7.85 -1.50 -0.82
CA LEU A 44 -7.74 -1.75 0.62
C LEU A 44 -9.14 -1.73 1.27
N GLY A 45 -9.59 -2.90 1.73
CA GLY A 45 -10.84 -3.03 2.48
C GLY A 45 -10.65 -2.71 3.96
N LEU A 46 -11.29 -1.63 4.45
CA LEU A 46 -11.21 -1.21 5.85
C LEU A 46 -12.61 -1.19 6.48
N ARG A 47 -12.77 -1.86 7.63
CA ARG A 47 -13.98 -1.72 8.45
C ARG A 47 -13.79 -0.55 9.41
N VAL A 48 -14.73 0.39 9.37
CA VAL A 48 -14.75 1.56 10.25
C VAL A 48 -16.16 1.78 10.80
N PRO A 49 -16.30 2.39 11.99
CA PRO A 49 -17.61 2.81 12.48
C PRO A 49 -18.32 3.75 11.48
N PRO A 50 -19.65 3.67 11.34
CA PRO A 50 -20.38 4.47 10.34
C PRO A 50 -20.22 5.98 10.54
N VAL A 51 -20.17 6.42 11.81
CA VAL A 51 -19.93 7.83 12.16
C VAL A 51 -18.56 8.30 11.68
N LEU A 52 -17.53 7.45 11.78
CA LEU A 52 -16.19 7.78 11.29
C LEU A 52 -16.19 7.89 9.76
N ALA A 53 -16.80 6.91 9.05
CA ALA A 53 -16.91 6.96 7.60
C ALA A 53 -17.61 8.24 7.11
N GLN A 54 -18.64 8.69 7.83
CA GLN A 54 -19.35 9.92 7.49
C GLN A 54 -18.48 11.17 7.66
N ARG A 55 -17.77 11.28 8.79
CA ARG A 55 -16.85 12.41 9.04
C ARG A 55 -15.75 12.50 7.99
N ILE A 56 -15.22 11.38 7.53
CA ILE A 56 -14.20 11.36 6.48
C ILE A 56 -14.78 11.84 5.14
N ARG A 57 -16.02 11.45 4.80
CA ARG A 57 -16.71 11.95 3.59
C ARG A 57 -16.94 13.45 3.63
N GLU A 58 -17.33 13.98 4.79
CA GLU A 58 -17.52 15.43 4.98
C GLU A 58 -16.20 16.19 4.84
N ALA A 59 -15.12 15.69 5.43
CA ALA A 59 -13.79 16.28 5.28
C ALA A 59 -13.33 16.28 3.81
N ALA A 60 -13.51 15.17 3.09
CA ALA A 60 -13.17 15.08 1.67
C ALA A 60 -13.97 16.06 0.81
N ALA A 61 -15.26 16.23 1.11
CA ALA A 61 -16.11 17.21 0.43
C ALA A 61 -15.67 18.66 0.70
N GLN A 62 -15.26 18.97 1.93
CA GLN A 62 -14.72 20.29 2.29
C GLN A 62 -13.41 20.61 1.56
N GLU A 63 -12.57 19.60 1.36
CA GLU A 63 -11.29 19.72 0.64
C GLU A 63 -11.44 19.61 -0.89
N GLY A 64 -12.64 19.28 -1.40
CA GLY A 64 -12.90 19.12 -2.84
C GLY A 64 -12.19 17.92 -3.47
N VAL A 65 -11.85 16.90 -2.68
CA VAL A 65 -11.12 15.71 -3.15
C VAL A 65 -11.94 14.43 -3.00
N PRO A 66 -11.66 13.37 -3.77
CA PRO A 66 -12.29 12.07 -3.56
C PRO A 66 -11.99 11.50 -2.17
N TYR A 67 -12.97 10.82 -1.58
CA TYR A 67 -12.84 10.16 -0.27
C TYR A 67 -11.58 9.27 -0.15
N SER A 68 -11.33 8.43 -1.16
CA SER A 68 -10.17 7.53 -1.18
C SER A 68 -8.84 8.28 -1.28
N HIS A 69 -8.83 9.45 -1.92
CA HIS A 69 -7.65 10.31 -2.00
C HIS A 69 -7.27 10.84 -0.62
N LEU A 70 -8.24 11.40 0.10
CA LEU A 70 -8.03 11.93 1.44
C LEU A 70 -7.55 10.85 2.42
N VAL A 71 -8.19 9.68 2.39
CA VAL A 71 -7.80 8.54 3.25
C VAL A 71 -6.37 8.10 2.95
N ARG A 72 -6.00 7.99 1.67
CA ARG A 72 -4.63 7.63 1.27
C ARG A 72 -3.62 8.67 1.78
N GLN A 73 -3.89 9.95 1.56
CA GLN A 73 -3.04 11.04 2.03
C GLN A 73 -2.83 11.01 3.55
N TRP A 74 -3.90 10.80 4.33
CA TRP A 74 -3.78 10.69 5.79
C TRP A 74 -2.96 9.47 6.23
N ILE A 75 -3.06 8.35 5.52
CA ILE A 75 -2.22 7.16 5.78
C ILE A 75 -0.75 7.49 5.49
N GLU A 76 -0.44 8.11 4.35
CA GLU A 76 0.91 8.50 3.95
C GLU A 76 1.54 9.46 4.98
N VAL A 77 0.80 10.48 5.42
CA VAL A 77 1.23 11.43 6.45
C VAL A 77 1.49 10.71 7.76
N ALA A 78 0.52 9.91 8.25
CA ALA A 78 0.65 9.21 9.51
C ALA A 78 1.82 8.20 9.53
N LEU A 79 2.10 7.54 8.39
CA LEU A 79 3.25 6.66 8.24
C LEU A 79 4.56 7.44 8.22
N THR A 80 4.61 8.57 7.49
CA THR A 80 5.77 9.45 7.47
C THR A 80 6.11 9.97 8.86
N GLU A 81 5.11 10.48 9.59
CA GLU A 81 5.26 10.97 10.97
C GLU A 81 5.74 9.88 11.94
N ARG A 82 5.28 8.63 11.78
CA ARG A 82 5.65 7.51 12.66
C ARG A 82 6.98 6.87 12.30
N MET A 83 7.34 6.82 11.03
CA MET A 83 8.56 6.15 10.54
C MET A 83 9.77 7.09 10.45
N ALA A 84 9.55 8.41 10.43
CA ALA A 84 10.64 9.40 10.46
C ALA A 84 11.41 9.47 11.79
N GLY A 85 11.11 8.60 12.76
CA GLY A 85 12.08 8.23 13.78
C GLY A 85 11.95 8.87 15.16
N ASP A 86 10.74 9.17 15.63
CA ASP A 86 10.50 9.17 17.07
C ASP A 86 9.00 8.99 17.36
N GLN A 87 8.68 8.18 18.37
CA GLN A 87 7.36 8.29 19.01
C GLN A 87 7.25 9.73 19.51
N ALA A 88 6.55 10.61 18.78
CA ALA A 88 6.31 11.98 19.19
C ALA A 88 5.39 11.97 20.43
N VAL A 89 5.98 11.82 21.61
CA VAL A 89 5.30 12.04 22.87
C VAL A 89 5.20 13.54 23.06
N SER A 90 3.98 14.06 23.17
CA SER A 90 3.78 15.48 23.48
C SER A 90 4.55 15.86 24.75
N LEU A 91 5.27 16.99 24.73
CA LEU A 91 6.00 17.54 25.88
C LEU A 91 5.09 17.73 27.11
N SER A 92 3.80 17.99 26.89
CA SER A 92 2.80 18.08 27.96
C SER A 92 2.55 16.74 28.65
N VAL A 93 2.52 15.64 27.89
CA VAL A 93 2.36 14.27 28.39
C VAL A 93 3.62 13.87 29.16
N LEU A 94 4.81 14.18 28.62
CA LEU A 94 6.08 13.92 29.30
C LEU A 94 6.19 14.68 30.63
N ARG A 95 5.87 15.98 30.66
CA ARG A 95 5.88 16.80 31.88
C ARG A 95 4.92 16.27 32.94
N ARG A 96 3.73 15.81 32.53
CA ARG A 96 2.74 15.21 33.45
C ARG A 96 3.24 13.89 34.03
N ALA A 97 3.85 13.04 33.20
CA ALA A 97 4.42 11.77 33.65
C ALA A 97 5.56 12.00 34.67
N ILE A 98 6.45 12.97 34.42
CA ILE A 98 7.52 13.36 35.35
C ILE A 98 6.94 13.86 36.68
N ALA A 99 5.96 14.77 36.63
CA ALA A 99 5.33 15.32 37.83
C ALA A 99 4.64 14.23 38.66
N HIS A 100 3.95 13.29 38.00
CA HIS A 100 3.32 12.14 38.66
C HIS A 100 4.37 11.23 39.31
N ALA A 101 5.43 10.85 38.59
CA ALA A 101 6.50 10.00 39.12
C ALA A 101 7.22 10.63 40.31
N ALA A 102 7.46 11.95 40.29
CA ALA A 102 8.07 12.68 41.41
C ALA A 102 7.18 12.69 42.66
N GLN A 103 5.85 12.75 42.49
CA GLN A 103 4.89 12.65 43.60
C GLN A 103 4.77 11.23 44.15
N SER A 104 4.79 10.22 43.26
CA SER A 104 4.76 8.80 43.66
C SER A 104 6.03 8.36 44.39
N GLY A 105 7.19 8.94 44.06
CA GLY A 105 8.47 8.67 44.73
C GLY A 105 8.67 9.40 46.07
N HIS A 106 7.87 10.43 46.37
CA HIS A 106 7.88 11.13 47.66
C HIS A 106 6.93 10.52 48.70
N ALA A 107 6.15 9.51 48.31
CA ALA A 107 5.15 8.84 49.14
C ALA A 107 5.58 7.42 49.59
N ALA A 108 6.85 7.07 49.42
CA ALA A 108 7.46 5.80 49.84
C ALA A 108 8.60 6.04 50.84
#